data_AF-A0AAV4Q9C6-F1
#
_entry.id   AF-A0AAV4Q9C6-F1
#
_cell.length_a   1.000
_cell.length_b   1.000
_cell.length_c   1.000
_cell.angle_alpha   90.00
_cell.angle_beta   90.00
_cell.angle_gamma   90.00
#
_symmetry.space_group_name_H-M   'P 1'
#
loop_
_entity.id
_entity.type
_entity.pdbx_description
1 polymer ?
#
loop_
_entity_poly.entity_id
_entity_poly.type
_entity_poly.pdbx_seq_one_letter_code
_entity_poly.pdbx_strand_id
1 'polypeptide(L)'
;MMILVRNYDNDLEALNRQQKQLVEKAEQQQELDLKFASKKIRADQEREMKAFRESLKNEFKFLKQEIDTLPKEKRKDMMRVRREQMELDHIKREREFIERLNENHDMQMKRLGDTHKGKIALLERQFLQQKQQLLRAREAAIWELEERHLHEKHQLAKRQLKDLFFLQRHQMLVRHEKELEQIRRMNDAKEEEVMKQQAIEKRQWPKRMRSEMKTRELMFRESLRISYANLSESHEDEREKIRKIFSCVFKDLMAMLLYGHLEEFQEGEKRRYKAEQQRQELKHKKQLEELRAHAESTVKELEQMQLEEDHSAELKEWKANLKPRKQRLEEEFIQQREEQERFYGTSAYLQDYLTQGRESPHTPGTPGSEVSFPRNF
;
A
#
# COMPACT_ATOMS: atom_id res chain seq x y z
N MET A 1 12.98 -0.32 4.94
CA MET A 1 13.57 -0.10 3.59
C MET A 1 15.05 -0.45 3.55
N MET A 2 15.94 0.26 4.27
CA MET A 2 17.41 0.11 4.17
C MET A 2 17.96 -1.34 4.22
N ILE A 3 17.45 -2.19 5.12
CA ILE A 3 17.91 -3.60 5.23
C ILE A 3 17.54 -4.41 3.97
N LEU A 4 16.33 -4.22 3.44
CA LEU A 4 15.85 -4.89 2.23
C LEU A 4 16.74 -4.54 1.03
N VAL A 5 17.00 -3.24 0.84
CA VAL A 5 17.92 -2.70 -0.17
C VAL A 5 19.29 -3.37 -0.05
N ARG A 6 19.90 -3.33 1.15
CA ARG A 6 21.21 -3.92 1.41
C ARG A 6 21.27 -5.42 1.11
N ASN A 7 20.21 -6.18 1.38
CA ASN A 7 20.18 -7.61 1.08
C ASN A 7 20.27 -7.87 -0.43
N TYR A 8 19.41 -7.22 -1.23
CA TYR A 8 19.48 -7.35 -2.68
C TYR A 8 20.79 -6.81 -3.27
N ASP A 9 21.37 -5.77 -2.66
CA ASP A 9 22.67 -5.23 -3.09
C ASP A 9 23.80 -6.25 -2.81
N ASN A 10 23.76 -7.00 -1.70
CA ASN A 10 24.65 -8.14 -1.45
C ASN A 10 24.43 -9.29 -2.46
N ASP A 11 23.17 -9.62 -2.77
CA ASP A 11 22.81 -10.70 -3.71
C ASP A 11 23.29 -10.36 -5.14
N LEU A 12 23.18 -9.09 -5.55
CA LEU A 12 23.75 -8.58 -6.79
C LEU A 12 25.29 -8.66 -6.78
N GLU A 13 25.95 -8.36 -5.66
CA GLU A 13 27.41 -8.52 -5.55
C GLU A 13 27.83 -9.99 -5.66
N ALA A 14 27.10 -10.91 -5.02
CA ALA A 14 27.30 -12.34 -5.12
C ALA A 14 27.13 -12.84 -6.57
N LEU A 15 26.10 -12.36 -7.28
CA LEU A 15 25.88 -12.67 -8.69
C LEU A 15 27.02 -12.17 -9.58
N ASN A 16 27.49 -10.93 -9.40
CA ASN A 16 28.63 -10.38 -10.14
C ASN A 16 29.94 -11.18 -9.87
N ARG A 17 30.15 -11.64 -8.63
CA ARG A 17 31.29 -12.51 -8.26
C ARG A 17 31.19 -13.88 -8.94
N GLN A 18 30.00 -14.48 -8.99
CA GLN A 18 29.73 -15.74 -9.68
C GLN A 18 29.92 -15.62 -11.20
N GLN A 19 29.44 -14.55 -11.82
CA GLN A 19 29.65 -14.23 -13.23
C GLN A 19 31.15 -14.23 -13.56
N LYS A 20 31.94 -13.45 -12.83
CA LYS A 20 33.39 -13.37 -13.04
C LYS A 20 34.07 -14.75 -12.94
N GLN A 21 33.71 -15.56 -11.94
CA GLN A 21 34.27 -16.90 -11.76
C GLN A 21 33.92 -17.86 -12.91
N LEU A 22 32.70 -17.81 -13.46
CA LEU A 22 32.32 -18.67 -14.58
C LEU A 22 32.94 -18.21 -15.90
N VAL A 23 33.07 -16.90 -16.14
CA VAL A 23 33.79 -16.36 -17.30
C VAL A 23 35.28 -16.72 -17.23
N GLU A 24 35.94 -16.51 -16.09
CA GLU A 24 37.35 -16.86 -15.91
C GLU A 24 37.61 -18.36 -16.14
N LYS A 25 36.72 -19.23 -15.64
CA LYS A 25 36.77 -20.68 -15.89
C LYS A 25 36.55 -21.03 -17.38
N ALA A 26 35.70 -20.29 -18.09
CA ALA A 26 35.48 -20.50 -19.52
C ALA A 26 36.72 -20.09 -20.36
N GLU A 27 37.37 -18.97 -20.03
CA GLU A 27 38.63 -18.55 -20.66
C GLU A 27 39.76 -19.57 -20.41
N GLN A 28 39.90 -20.06 -19.16
CA GLN A 28 40.88 -21.11 -18.83
C GLN A 28 40.64 -22.40 -19.63
N GLN A 29 39.38 -22.82 -19.81
CA GLN A 29 39.05 -23.98 -20.63
C GLN A 29 39.38 -23.73 -22.11
N GLN A 30 39.07 -22.54 -22.64
CA GLN A 30 39.38 -22.20 -24.03
C GLN A 30 40.89 -22.18 -24.29
N GLU A 31 41.71 -21.73 -23.34
CA GLU A 31 43.16 -21.78 -23.48
C GLU A 31 43.68 -23.23 -23.58
N LEU A 32 43.09 -24.16 -22.84
CA LEU A 32 43.39 -25.60 -22.93
C LEU A 32 42.90 -26.22 -24.25
N ASP A 33 41.67 -25.89 -24.68
CA ASP A 33 41.09 -26.35 -25.94
C ASP A 33 41.94 -25.88 -27.14
N LEU A 34 42.39 -24.61 -27.14
CA LEU A 34 43.29 -24.04 -28.15
C LEU A 34 44.67 -24.73 -28.17
N LYS A 35 45.27 -24.99 -26.99
CA LYS A 35 46.55 -25.73 -26.87
C LYS A 35 46.42 -27.14 -27.44
N PHE A 36 45.32 -27.84 -27.14
CA PHE A 36 45.06 -29.18 -27.65
C PHE A 36 44.82 -29.19 -29.16
N ALA A 37 43.96 -28.29 -29.68
CA ALA A 37 43.68 -28.14 -31.10
C ALA A 37 44.95 -27.82 -31.89
N SER A 38 45.75 -26.84 -31.45
CA SER A 38 47.02 -26.47 -32.09
C SER A 38 48.04 -27.62 -32.11
N LYS A 39 48.07 -28.47 -31.06
CA LYS A 39 48.92 -29.67 -31.05
C LYS A 39 48.41 -30.73 -32.03
N LYS A 40 47.10 -30.95 -32.09
CA LYS A 40 46.47 -31.90 -33.01
C LYS A 40 46.68 -31.51 -34.47
N ILE A 41 46.35 -30.26 -34.83
CA ILE A 41 46.43 -29.77 -36.22
C ILE A 41 47.87 -29.89 -36.76
N ARG A 42 48.90 -29.56 -35.95
CA ARG A 42 50.30 -29.76 -36.35
C ARG A 42 50.65 -31.23 -36.60
N ALA A 43 50.19 -32.15 -35.76
CA ALA A 43 50.44 -33.59 -35.92
C ALA A 43 49.66 -34.21 -37.10
N ASP A 44 48.52 -33.63 -37.46
CA ASP A 44 47.74 -34.03 -38.65
C ASP A 44 48.39 -33.44 -39.92
N GLN A 45 48.76 -32.15 -39.93
CA GLN A 45 49.54 -31.50 -41.00
C GLN A 45 50.86 -32.23 -41.31
N GLU A 46 51.62 -32.66 -40.29
CA GLU A 46 52.86 -33.42 -40.50
C GLU A 46 52.60 -34.77 -41.19
N ARG A 47 51.52 -35.47 -40.80
CA ARG A 47 51.10 -36.74 -41.40
C ARG A 47 50.67 -36.55 -42.86
N GLU A 48 49.90 -35.50 -43.13
CA GLU A 48 49.42 -35.14 -44.46
C GLU A 48 50.58 -34.71 -45.38
N MET A 49 51.50 -33.85 -44.92
CA MET A 49 52.73 -33.49 -45.65
C MET A 49 53.61 -34.70 -45.96
N LYS A 50 53.73 -35.66 -45.03
CA LYS A 50 54.47 -36.91 -45.25
C LYS A 50 53.81 -37.76 -46.35
N ALA A 51 52.50 -37.96 -46.27
CA ALA A 51 51.75 -38.74 -47.25
C ALA A 51 51.78 -38.10 -48.65
N PHE A 52 51.62 -36.77 -48.73
CA PHE A 52 51.72 -36.03 -49.99
C PHE A 52 53.10 -36.18 -50.65
N ARG A 53 54.19 -35.98 -49.87
CA ARG A 53 55.57 -36.15 -50.37
C ARG A 53 55.90 -37.60 -50.74
N GLU A 54 55.21 -38.58 -50.17
CA GLU A 54 55.31 -39.99 -50.59
C GLU A 54 54.55 -40.25 -51.90
N SER A 55 53.39 -39.61 -52.12
CA SER A 55 52.67 -39.64 -53.41
C SER A 55 53.54 -39.10 -54.55
N LEU A 56 54.14 -37.91 -54.40
CA LEU A 56 55.01 -37.32 -55.42
C LEU A 56 56.20 -38.23 -55.77
N LYS A 57 56.82 -38.87 -54.75
CA LYS A 57 57.89 -39.86 -54.96
C LYS A 57 57.41 -41.11 -55.70
N ASN A 58 56.15 -41.51 -55.55
CA ASN A 58 55.58 -42.65 -56.25
C ASN A 58 55.20 -42.30 -57.69
N GLU A 59 54.61 -41.13 -57.95
CA GLU A 59 54.41 -40.59 -59.30
C GLU A 59 55.71 -40.58 -60.11
N PHE A 60 56.81 -40.11 -59.51
CA PHE A 60 58.12 -40.07 -60.16
C PHE A 60 58.67 -41.47 -60.50
N LYS A 61 58.41 -42.49 -59.64
CA LYS A 61 58.75 -43.89 -59.95
C LYS A 61 57.95 -44.40 -61.16
N PHE A 62 56.65 -44.12 -61.20
CA PHE A 62 55.79 -44.54 -62.31
C PHE A 62 56.18 -43.85 -63.62
N LEU A 63 56.50 -42.55 -63.61
CA LEU A 63 57.01 -41.84 -64.78
C LEU A 63 58.28 -42.50 -65.33
N LYS A 64 59.22 -42.88 -64.45
CA LYS A 64 60.43 -43.60 -64.87
C LYS A 64 60.09 -44.95 -65.50
N GLN A 65 59.22 -45.74 -64.87
CA GLN A 65 58.78 -47.04 -65.39
C GLN A 65 58.11 -46.92 -66.77
N GLU A 66 57.24 -45.93 -66.97
CA GLU A 66 56.60 -45.67 -68.26
C GLU A 66 57.64 -45.37 -69.35
N ILE A 67 58.60 -44.50 -69.06
CA ILE A 67 59.66 -44.12 -70.01
C ILE A 67 60.62 -45.28 -70.29
N ASP A 68 60.85 -46.18 -69.33
CA ASP A 68 61.64 -47.40 -69.53
C ASP A 68 60.94 -48.46 -70.41
N THR A 69 59.68 -48.26 -70.83
CA THR A 69 59.02 -49.05 -71.89
C THR A 69 59.28 -48.54 -73.32
N LEU A 70 59.69 -47.27 -73.49
CA LEU A 70 59.79 -46.62 -74.80
C LEU A 70 61.01 -47.10 -75.63
N PRO A 71 61.02 -46.90 -76.96
CA PRO A 71 62.22 -47.12 -77.79
C PRO A 71 63.44 -46.33 -77.27
N LYS A 72 64.62 -46.96 -77.24
CA LYS A 72 65.83 -46.45 -76.56
C LYS A 72 66.22 -45.05 -77.02
N GLU A 73 66.04 -44.79 -78.30
CA GLU A 73 66.38 -43.57 -79.03
C GLU A 73 65.58 -42.37 -78.49
N LYS A 74 64.33 -42.60 -78.07
CA LYS A 74 63.43 -41.54 -77.58
C LYS A 74 63.51 -41.33 -76.06
N ARG A 75 64.04 -42.30 -75.30
CA ARG A 75 64.04 -42.24 -73.81
C ARG A 75 64.70 -40.99 -73.26
N LYS A 76 65.86 -40.59 -73.81
CA LYS A 76 66.67 -39.48 -73.27
C LYS A 76 65.92 -38.14 -73.31
N ASP A 77 65.39 -37.76 -74.46
CA ASP A 77 64.67 -36.49 -74.63
C ASP A 77 63.29 -36.51 -73.97
N MET A 78 62.57 -37.64 -74.03
CA MET A 78 61.31 -37.80 -73.31
C MET A 78 61.50 -37.72 -71.78
N MET A 79 62.60 -38.27 -71.24
CA MET A 79 62.94 -38.16 -69.81
C MET A 79 63.33 -36.75 -69.40
N ARG A 80 63.94 -35.95 -70.29
CA ARG A 80 64.20 -34.52 -70.01
C ARG A 80 62.87 -33.76 -69.89
N VAL A 81 62.11 -33.73 -70.99
CA VAL A 81 60.89 -32.90 -71.09
C VAL A 81 59.82 -33.31 -70.07
N ARG A 82 59.56 -34.62 -69.89
CA ARG A 82 58.55 -35.06 -68.91
C ARG A 82 59.00 -34.90 -67.46
N ARG A 83 60.31 -34.95 -67.16
CA ARG A 83 60.81 -34.63 -65.82
C ARG A 83 60.59 -33.16 -65.51
N GLU A 84 61.05 -32.27 -66.38
CA GLU A 84 60.93 -30.81 -66.20
C GLU A 84 59.46 -30.41 -66.04
N GLN A 85 58.56 -30.98 -66.86
CA GLN A 85 57.12 -30.76 -66.75
C GLN A 85 56.52 -31.31 -65.44
N MET A 86 56.93 -32.51 -64.98
CA MET A 86 56.46 -33.09 -63.73
C MET A 86 56.99 -32.33 -62.50
N GLU A 87 58.22 -31.84 -62.56
CA GLU A 87 58.87 -31.10 -61.46
C GLU A 87 58.21 -29.73 -61.25
N LEU A 88 57.89 -29.02 -62.34
CA LEU A 88 57.06 -27.79 -62.27
C LEU A 88 55.65 -28.05 -61.72
N ASP A 89 55.02 -29.15 -62.14
CA ASP A 89 53.67 -29.53 -61.67
C ASP A 89 53.68 -29.98 -60.19
N HIS A 90 54.74 -30.67 -59.75
CA HIS A 90 54.97 -31.04 -58.34
C HIS A 90 55.18 -29.80 -57.47
N ILE A 91 55.96 -28.81 -57.92
CA ILE A 91 56.15 -27.54 -57.21
C ILE A 91 54.82 -26.77 -57.09
N LYS A 92 54.02 -26.73 -58.17
CA LYS A 92 52.68 -26.12 -58.15
C LYS A 92 51.75 -26.82 -57.17
N ARG A 93 51.73 -28.16 -57.17
CA ARG A 93 50.90 -28.95 -56.25
C ARG A 93 51.37 -28.89 -54.80
N GLU A 94 52.67 -28.81 -54.51
CA GLU A 94 53.16 -28.62 -53.13
C GLU A 94 52.77 -27.24 -52.58
N ARG A 95 52.81 -26.18 -53.41
CA ARG A 95 52.27 -24.86 -53.03
C ARG A 95 50.79 -24.93 -52.70
N GLU A 96 49.95 -25.40 -53.63
CA GLU A 96 48.50 -25.51 -53.42
C GLU A 96 48.14 -26.36 -52.20
N PHE A 97 48.93 -27.40 -51.91
CA PHE A 97 48.74 -28.27 -50.75
C PHE A 97 49.08 -27.56 -49.44
N ILE A 98 50.19 -26.81 -49.38
CA ILE A 98 50.56 -26.00 -48.21
C ILE A 98 49.54 -24.89 -47.96
N GLU A 99 49.05 -24.23 -49.01
CA GLU A 99 48.00 -23.21 -48.93
C GLU A 99 46.71 -23.82 -48.30
N ARG A 100 46.24 -24.97 -48.79
CA ARG A 100 45.08 -25.68 -48.22
C ARG A 100 45.28 -26.14 -46.77
N LEU A 101 46.50 -26.58 -46.39
CA LEU A 101 46.81 -26.95 -45.00
C LEU A 101 46.78 -25.76 -44.05
N ASN A 102 47.14 -24.56 -44.52
CA ASN A 102 47.05 -23.32 -43.75
C ASN A 102 45.59 -22.84 -43.65
N GLU A 103 44.84 -22.80 -44.77
CA GLU A 103 43.41 -22.48 -44.78
C GLU A 103 42.60 -23.37 -43.82
N ASN A 104 42.89 -24.67 -43.78
CA ASN A 104 42.25 -25.62 -42.88
C ASN A 104 42.59 -25.34 -41.40
N HIS A 105 43.85 -25.00 -41.09
CA HIS A 105 44.28 -24.63 -39.74
C HIS A 105 43.58 -23.34 -39.28
N ASP A 106 43.61 -22.29 -40.11
CA ASP A 106 42.98 -21.00 -39.79
C ASP A 106 41.46 -21.13 -39.65
N MET A 107 40.80 -21.91 -40.52
CA MET A 107 39.38 -22.22 -40.40
C MET A 107 39.04 -22.96 -39.11
N GLN A 108 39.83 -23.96 -38.70
CA GLN A 108 39.60 -24.68 -37.44
C GLN A 108 39.84 -23.80 -36.22
N MET A 109 40.91 -23.00 -36.20
CA MET A 109 41.22 -22.08 -35.11
C MET A 109 40.17 -20.97 -34.99
N LYS A 110 39.73 -20.41 -36.13
CA LYS A 110 38.60 -19.45 -36.17
C LYS A 110 37.33 -20.08 -35.62
N ARG A 111 36.94 -21.27 -36.09
CA ARG A 111 35.73 -21.97 -35.61
C ARG A 111 35.77 -22.22 -34.10
N LEU A 112 36.94 -22.58 -33.55
CA LEU A 112 37.10 -22.78 -32.10
C LEU A 112 37.02 -21.45 -31.32
N GLY A 113 37.60 -20.36 -31.84
CA GLY A 113 37.46 -19.02 -31.26
C GLY A 113 36.01 -18.50 -31.29
N ASP A 114 35.33 -18.63 -32.42
CA ASP A 114 33.95 -18.18 -32.61
C ASP A 114 32.96 -19.02 -31.76
N THR A 115 33.20 -20.33 -31.62
CA THR A 115 32.45 -21.19 -30.69
C THR A 115 32.58 -20.71 -29.23
N HIS A 116 33.76 -20.23 -28.83
CA HIS A 116 33.96 -19.67 -27.49
C HIS A 116 33.28 -18.31 -27.28
N LYS A 117 33.36 -17.40 -28.26
CA LYS A 117 32.59 -16.14 -28.23
C LYS A 117 31.10 -16.42 -28.04
N GLY A 118 30.55 -17.44 -28.71
CA GLY A 118 29.17 -17.89 -28.52
C GLY A 118 28.87 -18.42 -27.11
N LYS A 119 29.79 -19.17 -26.48
CA LYS A 119 29.67 -19.60 -25.07
C LYS A 119 29.62 -18.40 -24.12
N ILE A 120 30.56 -17.45 -24.26
CA ILE A 120 30.63 -16.24 -23.43
C ILE A 120 29.38 -15.37 -23.60
N ALA A 121 28.96 -15.11 -24.85
CA ALA A 121 27.74 -14.36 -25.16
C ALA A 121 26.48 -14.97 -24.50
N LEU A 122 26.38 -16.30 -24.47
CA LEU A 122 25.27 -17.00 -23.82
C LEU A 122 25.30 -16.87 -22.29
N LEU A 123 26.47 -17.03 -21.67
CA LEU A 123 26.67 -16.86 -20.22
C LEU A 123 26.33 -15.43 -19.79
N GLU A 124 26.87 -14.44 -20.49
CA GLU A 124 26.66 -13.02 -20.23
C GLU A 124 25.17 -12.64 -20.35
N ARG A 125 24.46 -13.19 -21.34
CA ARG A 125 23.01 -12.99 -21.48
C ARG A 125 22.21 -13.62 -20.35
N GLN A 126 22.62 -14.80 -19.86
CA GLN A 126 22.01 -15.44 -18.70
C GLN A 126 22.24 -14.63 -17.42
N PHE A 127 23.46 -14.11 -17.20
CA PHE A 127 23.76 -13.26 -16.04
C PHE A 127 23.04 -11.92 -16.09
N LEU A 128 22.92 -11.27 -17.25
CA LEU A 128 22.12 -10.06 -17.39
C LEU A 128 20.64 -10.35 -17.08
N GLN A 129 20.07 -11.44 -17.60
CA GLN A 129 18.68 -11.81 -17.31
C GLN A 129 18.45 -12.06 -15.81
N GLN A 130 19.37 -12.74 -15.12
CA GLN A 130 19.31 -12.98 -13.68
C GLN A 130 19.44 -11.67 -12.88
N LYS A 131 20.35 -10.77 -13.28
CA LYS A 131 20.54 -9.44 -12.69
C LYS A 131 19.30 -8.57 -12.83
N GLN A 132 18.69 -8.53 -14.01
CA GLN A 132 17.43 -7.82 -14.25
C GLN A 132 16.30 -8.42 -13.39
N GLN A 133 16.25 -9.75 -13.22
CA GLN A 133 15.25 -10.39 -12.38
C GLN A 133 15.41 -10.08 -10.89
N LEU A 134 16.64 -10.05 -10.36
CA LEU A 134 16.92 -9.56 -9.00
C LEU A 134 16.51 -8.10 -8.82
N LEU A 135 16.79 -7.23 -9.81
CA LEU A 135 16.38 -5.83 -9.76
C LEU A 135 14.86 -5.65 -9.81
N ARG A 136 14.12 -6.43 -10.62
CA ARG A 136 12.64 -6.48 -10.58
C ARG A 136 12.13 -6.91 -9.22
N ALA A 137 12.73 -7.93 -8.61
CA ALA A 137 12.33 -8.44 -7.29
C ALA A 137 12.60 -7.42 -6.16
N ARG A 138 13.80 -6.81 -6.17
CA ARG A 138 14.20 -5.71 -5.28
C ARG A 138 13.20 -4.56 -5.32
N GLU A 139 12.83 -4.13 -6.52
CA GLU A 139 11.92 -3.03 -6.74
C GLU A 139 10.48 -3.38 -6.32
N ALA A 140 9.97 -4.56 -6.68
CA ALA A 140 8.65 -5.03 -6.25
C ALA A 140 8.53 -5.12 -4.72
N ALA A 141 9.54 -5.68 -4.04
CA ALA A 141 9.58 -5.77 -2.58
C ALA A 141 9.70 -4.38 -1.90
N ILE A 142 10.26 -3.38 -2.59
CA ILE A 142 10.22 -1.98 -2.14
C ILE A 142 8.80 -1.41 -2.27
N TRP A 143 8.11 -1.63 -3.40
CA TRP A 143 6.72 -1.18 -3.59
C TRP A 143 5.76 -1.81 -2.57
N GLU A 144 5.87 -3.11 -2.29
CA GLU A 144 5.10 -3.79 -1.24
C GLU A 144 5.35 -3.24 0.16
N LEU A 145 6.54 -2.65 0.41
CA LEU A 145 6.86 -2.01 1.68
C LEU A 145 6.33 -0.57 1.73
N GLU A 146 6.37 0.15 0.62
CA GLU A 146 5.75 1.47 0.47
C GLU A 146 4.23 1.40 0.67
N GLU A 147 3.54 0.45 0.02
CA GLU A 147 2.08 0.28 0.16
C GLU A 147 1.67 -0.09 1.59
N ARG A 148 2.42 -1.01 2.24
CA ARG A 148 2.18 -1.34 3.65
C ARG A 148 2.42 -0.14 4.57
N HIS A 149 3.47 0.64 4.35
CA HIS A 149 3.73 1.84 5.14
C HIS A 149 2.62 2.90 4.99
N LEU A 150 2.09 3.11 3.77
CA LEU A 150 0.93 3.97 3.53
C LEU A 150 -0.34 3.45 4.23
N HIS A 151 -0.56 2.14 4.23
CA HIS A 151 -1.67 1.54 4.97
C HIS A 151 -1.50 1.68 6.50
N GLU A 152 -0.32 1.39 7.03
CA GLU A 152 0.01 1.53 8.45
C GLU A 152 -0.14 2.97 8.94
N LYS A 153 0.29 3.96 8.13
CA LYS A 153 0.08 5.39 8.36
C LYS A 153 -1.40 5.73 8.49
N HIS A 154 -2.25 5.25 7.57
CA HIS A 154 -3.71 5.46 7.62
C HIS A 154 -4.35 4.82 8.86
N GLN A 155 -3.98 3.57 9.16
CA GLN A 155 -4.47 2.87 10.35
C GLN A 155 -4.04 3.55 11.65
N LEU A 156 -2.86 4.16 11.70
CA LEU A 156 -2.41 4.98 12.83
C LEU A 156 -3.24 6.26 12.96
N ALA A 157 -3.43 7.01 11.87
CA ALA A 157 -4.23 8.22 11.85
C ALA A 157 -5.70 7.95 12.27
N LYS A 158 -6.31 6.87 11.77
CA LYS A 158 -7.65 6.42 12.18
C LYS A 158 -7.75 6.09 13.68
N ARG A 159 -6.70 5.53 14.28
CA ARG A 159 -6.64 5.29 15.73
C ARG A 159 -6.51 6.59 16.50
N GLN A 160 -5.61 7.48 16.09
CA GLN A 160 -5.42 8.80 16.70
C GLN A 160 -6.72 9.63 16.67
N LEU A 161 -7.41 9.68 15.52
CA LEU A 161 -8.71 10.36 15.38
C LEU A 161 -9.78 9.76 16.31
N LYS A 162 -9.87 8.42 16.38
CA LYS A 162 -10.76 7.72 17.31
C LYS A 162 -10.45 8.08 18.77
N ASP A 163 -9.18 8.07 19.15
CA ASP A 163 -8.75 8.32 20.53
C ASP A 163 -8.97 9.79 20.94
N LEU A 164 -8.82 10.74 20.01
CA LEU A 164 -9.20 12.16 20.19
C LEU A 164 -10.70 12.29 20.49
N PHE A 165 -11.58 11.62 19.72
CA PHE A 165 -13.03 11.63 20.01
C PHE A 165 -13.37 10.99 21.36
N PHE A 166 -12.70 9.91 21.76
CA PHE A 166 -12.90 9.33 23.10
C PHE A 166 -12.49 10.29 24.20
N LEU A 167 -11.35 10.98 24.05
CA LEU A 167 -10.88 11.99 25.00
C LEU A 167 -11.82 13.19 25.08
N GLN A 168 -12.26 13.74 23.95
CA GLN A 168 -13.20 14.86 23.88
C GLN A 168 -14.54 14.52 24.54
N ARG A 169 -15.12 13.36 24.22
CA ARG A 169 -16.36 12.85 24.82
C ARG A 169 -16.20 12.66 26.33
N HIS A 170 -15.09 12.07 26.79
CA HIS A 170 -14.82 11.89 28.21
C HIS A 170 -14.68 13.22 28.95
N GLN A 171 -13.96 14.20 28.38
CA GLN A 171 -13.84 15.54 28.95
C GLN A 171 -15.20 16.25 29.04
N MET A 172 -16.09 16.10 28.05
CA MET A 172 -17.45 16.65 28.13
C MET A 172 -18.24 16.01 29.27
N LEU A 173 -18.25 14.68 29.37
CA LEU A 173 -18.96 13.97 30.44
C LEU A 173 -18.50 14.42 31.83
N VAL A 174 -17.19 14.57 32.04
CA VAL A 174 -16.60 15.05 33.31
C VAL A 174 -16.94 16.53 33.59
N ARG A 175 -17.22 17.35 32.56
CA ARG A 175 -17.74 18.73 32.75
C ARG A 175 -19.22 18.70 33.15
N HIS A 176 -20.06 17.98 32.42
CA HIS A 176 -21.49 17.86 32.72
C HIS A 176 -21.76 17.22 34.08
N GLU A 177 -20.94 16.26 34.52
CA GLU A 177 -21.03 15.68 35.87
C GLU A 177 -20.81 16.73 36.96
N LYS A 178 -19.84 17.63 36.79
CA LYS A 178 -19.55 18.74 37.71
C LYS A 178 -20.64 19.82 37.68
N GLU A 179 -21.18 20.12 36.50
CA GLU A 179 -22.33 21.04 36.35
C GLU A 179 -23.59 20.50 37.05
N LEU A 180 -23.91 19.21 36.86
CA LEU A 180 -25.01 18.54 37.55
C LEU A 180 -24.81 18.54 39.07
N GLU A 181 -23.58 18.30 39.53
CA GLU A 181 -23.23 18.32 40.95
C GLU A 181 -23.34 19.72 41.57
N GLN A 182 -22.99 20.78 40.83
CA GLN A 182 -23.25 22.16 41.24
C GLN A 182 -24.76 22.46 41.31
N ILE A 183 -25.53 22.02 40.32
CA ILE A 183 -27.00 22.22 40.27
C ILE A 183 -27.69 21.48 41.42
N ARG A 184 -27.27 20.25 41.77
CA ARG A 184 -27.77 19.52 42.94
C ARG A 184 -27.60 20.37 44.21
N ARG A 185 -26.37 20.75 44.55
CA ARG A 185 -26.06 21.57 45.74
C ARG A 185 -26.84 22.89 45.80
N MET A 186 -27.06 23.53 44.65
CA MET A 186 -27.87 24.75 44.56
C MET A 186 -29.37 24.51 44.76
N ASN A 187 -29.88 23.33 44.42
CA ASN A 187 -31.27 22.95 44.66
C ASN A 187 -31.46 22.47 46.11
N ASP A 188 -30.55 21.66 46.64
CA ASP A 188 -30.57 21.20 48.03
C ASP A 188 -30.60 22.40 49.01
N ALA A 189 -29.74 23.41 48.77
CA ALA A 189 -29.71 24.64 49.55
C ALA A 189 -31.01 25.47 49.44
N LYS A 190 -31.68 25.48 48.28
CA LYS A 190 -32.98 26.14 48.10
C LYS A 190 -34.10 25.36 48.79
N GLU A 191 -34.05 24.03 48.79
CA GLU A 191 -35.02 23.19 49.48
C GLU A 191 -34.90 23.33 50.98
N GLU A 192 -33.67 23.32 51.53
CA GLU A 192 -33.42 23.70 52.91
C GLU A 192 -34.01 25.08 53.28
N GLU A 193 -33.82 26.10 52.43
CA GLU A 193 -34.32 27.45 52.71
C GLU A 193 -35.85 27.53 52.65
N VAL A 194 -36.49 26.84 51.71
CA VAL A 194 -37.95 26.68 51.69
C VAL A 194 -38.44 25.94 52.94
N MET A 195 -37.75 24.90 53.39
CA MET A 195 -38.09 24.15 54.62
C MET A 195 -37.92 25.01 55.89
N LYS A 196 -36.87 25.84 55.96
CA LYS A 196 -36.67 26.82 57.04
C LYS A 196 -37.79 27.86 57.05
N GLN A 197 -38.12 28.44 55.89
CA GLN A 197 -39.20 29.43 55.77
C GLN A 197 -40.58 28.82 56.09
N GLN A 198 -40.87 27.60 55.61
CA GLN A 198 -42.11 26.88 55.98
C GLN A 198 -42.17 26.58 57.48
N ALA A 199 -41.06 26.22 58.13
CA ALA A 199 -41.03 26.02 59.58
C ALA A 199 -41.25 27.34 60.35
N ILE A 200 -40.77 28.47 59.85
CA ILE A 200 -41.03 29.80 60.39
C ILE A 200 -42.52 30.19 60.18
N GLU A 201 -43.08 29.95 59.00
CA GLU A 201 -44.49 30.25 58.70
C GLU A 201 -45.46 29.37 59.49
N LYS A 202 -45.17 28.07 59.67
CA LYS A 202 -45.95 27.18 60.55
C LYS A 202 -45.89 27.61 62.02
N ARG A 203 -44.77 28.18 62.48
CA ARG A 203 -44.68 28.87 63.79
C ARG A 203 -45.44 30.21 63.84
N GLN A 204 -45.89 30.75 62.70
CA GLN A 204 -46.56 32.05 62.58
C GLN A 204 -48.06 32.01 62.19
N TRP A 205 -48.60 30.98 61.48
CA TRP A 205 -50.07 30.80 61.28
C TRP A 205 -50.83 31.00 62.61
N PRO A 206 -50.37 30.43 63.76
CA PRO A 206 -51.12 30.55 65.01
C PRO A 206 -51.10 31.96 65.59
N LYS A 207 -50.09 32.79 65.26
CA LYS A 207 -50.02 34.18 65.75
C LYS A 207 -50.81 35.10 64.81
N ARG A 208 -50.57 35.00 63.49
CA ARG A 208 -51.24 35.83 62.47
C ARG A 208 -52.77 35.61 62.48
N MET A 209 -53.24 34.36 62.55
CA MET A 209 -54.68 34.07 62.56
C MET A 209 -55.33 34.50 63.88
N ARG A 210 -54.66 34.43 65.04
CA ARG A 210 -55.21 34.96 66.30
C ARG A 210 -55.34 36.49 66.32
N SER A 211 -54.52 37.23 65.58
CA SER A 211 -54.76 38.66 65.35
C SER A 211 -55.88 38.89 64.32
N GLU A 212 -55.90 38.14 63.22
CA GLU A 212 -56.93 38.27 62.18
C GLU A 212 -58.34 37.94 62.69
N MET A 213 -58.51 36.84 63.44
CA MET A 213 -59.79 36.47 64.05
C MET A 213 -60.27 37.51 65.05
N LYS A 214 -59.38 38.16 65.81
CA LYS A 214 -59.76 39.29 66.68
C LYS A 214 -60.28 40.48 65.87
N THR A 215 -59.63 40.80 64.75
CA THR A 215 -60.10 41.86 63.84
C THR A 215 -61.43 41.50 63.19
N ARG A 216 -61.59 40.27 62.68
CA ARG A 216 -62.87 39.79 62.12
C ARG A 216 -63.98 39.72 63.18
N GLU A 217 -63.67 39.37 64.42
CA GLU A 217 -64.64 39.37 65.53
C GLU A 217 -65.07 40.80 65.91
N LEU A 218 -64.14 41.76 65.95
CA LEU A 218 -64.47 43.18 66.16
C LEU A 218 -65.38 43.69 65.04
N MET A 219 -65.01 43.44 63.77
CA MET A 219 -65.84 43.79 62.61
C MET A 219 -67.22 43.13 62.67
N PHE A 220 -67.32 41.85 63.03
CA PHE A 220 -68.60 41.15 63.13
C PHE A 220 -69.45 41.63 64.33
N ARG A 221 -68.83 41.99 65.46
CA ARG A 221 -69.54 42.65 66.58
C ARG A 221 -70.06 44.04 66.18
N GLU A 222 -69.35 44.75 65.32
CA GLU A 222 -69.82 46.02 64.75
C GLU A 222 -70.98 45.80 63.77
N SER A 223 -70.85 44.87 62.82
CA SER A 223 -71.93 44.48 61.90
C SER A 223 -73.17 43.97 62.65
N LEU A 224 -73.01 43.22 63.74
CA LEU A 224 -74.11 42.82 64.61
C LEU A 224 -74.72 44.00 65.37
N ARG A 225 -73.92 44.96 65.88
CA ARG A 225 -74.43 46.18 66.51
C ARG A 225 -75.27 46.99 65.52
N ILE A 226 -74.81 47.12 64.28
CA ILE A 226 -75.52 47.79 63.19
C ILE A 226 -76.81 47.03 62.82
N SER A 227 -76.76 45.69 62.73
CA SER A 227 -77.91 44.87 62.36
C SER A 227 -78.98 44.76 63.46
N TYR A 228 -78.58 44.74 64.74
CA TYR A 228 -79.50 44.62 65.89
C TYR A 228 -80.01 45.97 66.40
N ALA A 229 -79.60 47.10 65.81
CA ALA A 229 -80.16 48.41 66.09
C ALA A 229 -81.68 48.52 65.81
N ASN A 230 -82.26 47.55 65.10
CA ASN A 230 -83.65 47.53 64.65
C ASN A 230 -84.54 46.42 65.28
N LEU A 231 -84.16 45.79 66.42
CA LEU A 231 -85.05 44.81 67.07
C LEU A 231 -84.98 44.81 68.61
N SER A 232 -86.13 44.98 69.25
CA SER A 232 -86.25 45.09 70.73
C SER A 232 -86.35 43.74 71.45
N GLU A 233 -85.74 43.72 72.64
CA GLU A 233 -86.07 42.96 73.85
C GLU A 233 -86.10 41.41 73.92
N SER A 234 -85.86 40.96 75.16
CA SER A 234 -86.14 39.69 75.81
C SER A 234 -85.79 38.37 75.10
N HIS A 235 -84.54 37.90 75.27
CA HIS A 235 -84.20 36.57 75.84
C HIS A 235 -82.66 36.47 75.94
N GLU A 236 -82.04 37.31 76.78
CA GLU A 236 -80.58 37.51 76.76
C GLU A 236 -79.78 36.21 77.02
N ASP A 237 -80.06 35.49 78.11
CA ASP A 237 -79.21 34.38 78.56
C ASP A 237 -79.19 33.16 77.62
N GLU A 238 -80.31 32.82 76.98
CA GLU A 238 -80.35 31.73 76.00
C GLU A 238 -79.73 32.15 74.67
N ARG A 239 -80.01 33.39 74.21
CA ARG A 239 -79.36 33.95 73.02
C ARG A 239 -77.84 33.99 73.23
N GLU A 240 -77.38 34.32 74.43
CA GLU A 240 -75.95 34.37 74.76
C GLU A 240 -75.31 32.98 74.89
N LYS A 241 -76.00 31.98 75.45
CA LYS A 241 -75.53 30.58 75.47
C LYS A 241 -75.44 29.98 74.06
N ILE A 242 -76.49 30.13 73.25
CA ILE A 242 -76.51 29.64 71.86
C ILE A 242 -75.46 30.36 71.03
N ARG A 243 -75.35 31.70 71.15
CA ARG A 243 -74.31 32.50 70.50
C ARG A 243 -72.90 32.08 70.91
N LYS A 244 -72.65 31.74 72.19
CA LYS A 244 -71.36 31.20 72.64
C LYS A 244 -71.06 29.82 72.06
N ILE A 245 -71.98 28.86 72.17
CA ILE A 245 -71.77 27.48 71.69
C ILE A 245 -71.60 27.46 70.17
N PHE A 246 -72.48 28.14 69.43
CA PHE A 246 -72.36 28.28 67.99
C PHE A 246 -71.08 29.03 67.62
N SER A 247 -70.73 30.14 68.29
CA SER A 247 -69.45 30.83 68.02
C SER A 247 -68.21 30.00 68.37
N CYS A 248 -68.28 29.03 69.28
CA CYS A 248 -67.14 28.14 69.55
C CYS A 248 -67.01 27.12 68.41
N VAL A 249 -68.02 26.24 68.27
CA VAL A 249 -68.00 25.15 67.29
C VAL A 249 -67.85 25.68 65.86
N PHE A 250 -68.49 26.80 65.51
CA PHE A 250 -68.35 27.41 64.19
C PHE A 250 -66.98 28.08 63.98
N LYS A 251 -66.36 28.69 65.00
CA LYS A 251 -64.98 29.20 64.87
C LYS A 251 -64.01 28.03 64.67
N ASP A 252 -64.12 26.98 65.47
CA ASP A 252 -63.17 25.86 65.45
C ASP A 252 -63.30 25.05 64.16
N LEU A 253 -64.52 24.68 63.76
CA LEU A 253 -64.77 23.92 62.53
C LEU A 253 -64.44 24.72 61.27
N MET A 254 -64.81 26.01 61.22
CA MET A 254 -64.52 26.87 60.06
C MET A 254 -63.03 27.24 59.99
N ALA A 255 -62.33 27.42 61.12
CA ALA A 255 -60.89 27.64 61.10
C ALA A 255 -60.14 26.42 60.55
N MET A 256 -60.56 25.20 60.91
CA MET A 256 -59.95 23.96 60.40
C MET A 256 -60.17 23.79 58.88
N LEU A 257 -61.43 23.96 58.41
CA LEU A 257 -61.76 23.89 56.98
C LEU A 257 -61.09 25.00 56.15
N LEU A 258 -61.01 26.23 56.68
CA LEU A 258 -60.47 27.37 55.94
C LEU A 258 -58.93 27.43 55.91
N TYR A 259 -58.22 26.96 56.95
CA TYR A 259 -56.78 26.68 56.84
C TYR A 259 -56.56 25.58 55.78
N GLY A 260 -57.21 24.42 55.94
CA GLY A 260 -56.93 23.22 55.14
C GLY A 260 -57.12 23.44 53.65
N HIS A 261 -58.29 23.90 53.23
CA HIS A 261 -58.61 24.08 51.81
C HIS A 261 -57.77 25.21 51.16
N LEU A 262 -57.33 26.22 51.94
CA LEU A 262 -56.44 27.28 51.46
C LEU A 262 -54.98 26.83 51.36
N GLU A 263 -54.50 26.04 52.33
CA GLU A 263 -53.16 25.44 52.33
C GLU A 263 -53.03 24.41 51.19
N GLU A 264 -54.04 23.55 51.00
CA GLU A 264 -54.13 22.62 49.85
C GLU A 264 -54.17 23.34 48.50
N PHE A 265 -54.95 24.42 48.37
CA PHE A 265 -55.00 25.20 47.13
C PHE A 265 -53.67 25.90 46.83
N GLN A 266 -53.09 26.60 47.81
CA GLN A 266 -51.81 27.29 47.62
C GLN A 266 -50.65 26.33 47.37
N GLU A 267 -50.62 25.17 48.04
CA GLU A 267 -49.59 24.17 47.80
C GLU A 267 -49.82 23.43 46.47
N GLY A 268 -51.07 23.21 46.07
CA GLY A 268 -51.44 22.69 44.74
C GLY A 268 -50.99 23.59 43.60
N GLU A 269 -51.24 24.90 43.69
CA GLU A 269 -50.74 25.93 42.75
C GLU A 269 -49.20 25.94 42.72
N LYS A 270 -48.54 25.98 43.88
CA LYS A 270 -47.06 25.94 43.97
C LYS A 270 -46.48 24.65 43.38
N ARG A 271 -47.14 23.49 43.57
CA ARG A 271 -46.76 22.21 42.96
C ARG A 271 -46.94 22.24 41.43
N ARG A 272 -48.06 22.78 40.92
CA ARG A 272 -48.29 22.95 39.47
C ARG A 272 -47.25 23.86 38.82
N TYR A 273 -46.98 25.04 39.41
CA TYR A 273 -46.01 25.98 38.86
C TYR A 273 -44.59 25.40 38.83
N LYS A 274 -44.13 24.76 39.92
CA LYS A 274 -42.85 24.04 39.94
C LYS A 274 -42.79 22.94 38.87
N ALA A 275 -43.84 22.15 38.71
CA ALA A 275 -43.88 21.07 37.73
C ALA A 275 -43.87 21.58 36.28
N GLU A 276 -44.61 22.66 35.96
CA GLU A 276 -44.61 23.25 34.62
C GLU A 276 -43.25 23.91 34.30
N GLN A 277 -42.64 24.61 35.27
CA GLN A 277 -41.28 25.16 35.12
C GLN A 277 -40.25 24.05 34.87
N GLN A 278 -40.22 23.00 35.71
CA GLN A 278 -39.32 21.85 35.53
C GLN A 278 -39.54 21.16 34.17
N ARG A 279 -40.78 21.06 33.71
CA ARG A 279 -41.12 20.48 32.40
C ARG A 279 -40.62 21.33 31.23
N GLN A 280 -40.66 22.65 31.34
CA GLN A 280 -40.09 23.57 30.35
C GLN A 280 -38.56 23.52 30.37
N GLU A 281 -37.92 23.60 31.54
CA GLU A 281 -36.47 23.49 31.71
C GLU A 281 -35.94 22.16 31.14
N LEU A 282 -36.60 21.04 31.45
CA LEU A 282 -36.21 19.70 30.97
C LEU A 282 -36.43 19.53 29.46
N LYS A 283 -37.45 20.19 28.88
CA LYS A 283 -37.64 20.25 27.42
C LYS A 283 -36.52 21.04 26.74
N HIS A 284 -36.21 22.25 27.23
CA HIS A 284 -35.14 23.07 26.67
C HIS A 284 -33.77 22.40 26.81
N LYS A 285 -33.51 21.75 27.95
CA LYS A 285 -32.30 20.95 28.16
C LYS A 285 -32.17 19.83 27.11
N LYS A 286 -33.22 19.02 26.90
CA LYS A 286 -33.21 17.96 25.88
C LYS A 286 -32.93 18.48 24.48
N GLN A 287 -33.59 19.56 24.06
CA GLN A 287 -33.36 20.17 22.74
C GLN A 287 -31.90 20.63 22.56
N LEU A 288 -31.27 21.13 23.63
CA LEU A 288 -29.85 21.53 23.62
C LEU A 288 -28.90 20.32 23.59
N GLU A 289 -29.24 19.23 24.28
CA GLU A 289 -28.49 17.96 24.25
C GLU A 289 -28.61 17.28 22.87
N GLU A 290 -29.80 17.26 22.28
CA GLU A 290 -30.08 16.72 20.94
C GLU A 290 -29.31 17.49 19.84
N LEU A 291 -29.34 18.82 19.86
CA LEU A 291 -28.60 19.64 18.90
C LEU A 291 -27.06 19.49 19.04
N ARG A 292 -26.55 19.36 20.27
CA ARG A 292 -25.12 19.09 20.52
C ARG A 292 -24.72 17.71 20.00
N ALA A 293 -25.48 16.67 20.31
CA ALA A 293 -25.21 15.31 19.86
C ALA A 293 -25.25 15.19 18.32
N HIS A 294 -26.15 15.92 17.66
CA HIS A 294 -26.19 15.98 16.19
C HIS A 294 -24.94 16.67 15.62
N ALA A 295 -24.55 17.84 16.15
CA ALA A 295 -23.36 18.56 15.71
C ALA A 295 -22.06 17.76 15.93
N GLU A 296 -21.91 17.07 17.07
CA GLU A 296 -20.80 16.15 17.34
C GLU A 296 -20.74 15.00 16.32
N SER A 297 -21.89 14.46 15.93
CA SER A 297 -21.96 13.42 14.89
C SER A 297 -21.52 13.94 13.53
N THR A 298 -21.96 15.14 13.12
CA THR A 298 -21.60 15.75 11.84
C THR A 298 -20.12 16.11 11.76
N VAL A 299 -19.54 16.69 12.83
CA VAL A 299 -18.09 16.97 12.88
C VAL A 299 -17.28 15.68 12.74
N LYS A 300 -17.69 14.61 13.45
CA LYS A 300 -17.03 13.32 13.36
C LYS A 300 -17.12 12.67 11.97
N GLU A 301 -18.26 12.81 11.31
CA GLU A 301 -18.46 12.32 9.94
C GLU A 301 -17.56 13.07 8.95
N LEU A 302 -17.48 14.40 9.05
CA LEU A 302 -16.60 15.23 8.22
C LEU A 302 -15.11 14.93 8.43
N GLU A 303 -14.64 14.83 9.68
CA GLU A 303 -13.23 14.50 9.97
C GLU A 303 -12.85 13.08 9.52
N GLN A 304 -13.78 12.11 9.61
CA GLN A 304 -13.56 10.78 9.05
C GLN A 304 -13.51 10.80 7.52
N MET A 305 -14.41 11.54 6.86
CA MET A 305 -14.45 11.65 5.40
C MET A 305 -13.18 12.30 4.84
N GLN A 306 -12.71 13.40 5.44
CA GLN A 306 -11.45 14.05 5.06
C GLN A 306 -10.27 13.07 5.14
N LEU A 307 -10.18 12.28 6.21
CA LEU A 307 -9.10 11.33 6.41
C LEU A 307 -9.11 10.19 5.36
N GLU A 308 -10.28 9.75 4.89
CA GLU A 308 -10.38 8.79 3.79
C GLU A 308 -10.05 9.43 2.43
N GLU A 309 -10.41 10.70 2.21
CA GLU A 309 -10.05 11.46 0.99
C GLU A 309 -8.54 11.72 0.90
N ASP A 310 -7.90 12.17 1.99
CA ASP A 310 -6.46 12.39 2.09
C ASP A 310 -5.68 11.09 1.77
N HIS A 311 -6.11 9.95 2.33
CA HIS A 311 -5.50 8.65 2.05
C HIS A 311 -5.74 8.19 0.60
N SER A 312 -6.94 8.44 0.06
CA SER A 312 -7.27 8.15 -1.34
C SER A 312 -6.39 8.97 -2.30
N ALA A 313 -6.16 10.25 -1.99
CA ALA A 313 -5.25 11.12 -2.72
C ALA A 313 -3.79 10.64 -2.64
N GLU A 314 -3.28 10.32 -1.45
CA GLU A 314 -1.91 9.81 -1.27
C GLU A 314 -1.69 8.47 -1.98
N LEU A 315 -2.65 7.53 -1.91
CA LEU A 315 -2.59 6.27 -2.67
C LEU A 315 -2.63 6.50 -4.20
N LYS A 316 -3.41 7.48 -4.66
CA LYS A 316 -3.52 7.83 -6.08
C LYS A 316 -2.23 8.47 -6.60
N GLU A 317 -1.61 9.37 -5.82
CA GLU A 317 -0.31 9.96 -6.14
C GLU A 317 0.80 8.91 -6.13
N TRP A 318 0.88 8.06 -5.10
CA TRP A 318 1.86 6.97 -5.06
C TRP A 318 1.72 6.05 -6.28
N LYS A 319 0.50 5.63 -6.64
CA LYS A 319 0.24 4.82 -7.85
C LYS A 319 0.57 5.55 -9.15
N ALA A 320 0.35 6.87 -9.23
CA ALA A 320 0.74 7.70 -10.36
C ALA A 320 2.26 7.78 -10.53
N ASN A 321 3.02 7.88 -9.43
CA ASN A 321 4.48 7.88 -9.40
C ASN A 321 5.09 6.48 -9.65
N LEU A 322 4.39 5.41 -9.25
CA LEU A 322 4.80 4.02 -9.44
C LEU A 322 4.95 3.65 -10.93
N LYS A 323 4.01 4.11 -11.77
CA LYS A 323 3.97 3.79 -13.20
C LYS A 323 5.22 4.26 -13.98
N PRO A 324 5.63 5.54 -13.98
CA PRO A 324 6.84 6.00 -14.68
C PRO A 324 8.14 5.49 -14.00
N ARG A 325 8.09 5.12 -12.72
CA ARG A 325 9.20 4.43 -12.03
C ARG A 325 9.40 3.01 -12.60
N LYS A 326 8.31 2.24 -12.76
CA LYS A 326 8.33 0.92 -13.42
C LYS A 326 8.72 0.99 -14.90
N GLN A 327 8.25 2.01 -15.64
CA GLN A 327 8.57 2.16 -17.06
C GLN A 327 10.07 2.39 -17.27
N ARG A 328 10.67 3.37 -16.58
CA ARG A 328 12.11 3.64 -16.66
C ARG A 328 12.96 2.41 -16.33
N LEU A 329 12.57 1.61 -15.33
CA LEU A 329 13.32 0.41 -14.96
C LEU A 329 13.34 -0.65 -16.08
N GLU A 330 12.22 -0.89 -16.78
CA GLU A 330 12.23 -1.82 -17.92
C GLU A 330 12.81 -1.18 -19.20
N GLU A 331 12.75 0.15 -19.36
CA GLU A 331 13.47 0.89 -20.41
C GLU A 331 15.00 0.74 -20.25
N GLU A 332 15.53 0.90 -19.04
CA GLU A 332 16.93 0.60 -18.68
C GLU A 332 17.28 -0.86 -18.98
N PHE A 333 16.37 -1.80 -18.69
CA PHE A 333 16.57 -3.23 -19.00
C PHE A 333 16.52 -3.55 -20.50
N ILE A 334 15.72 -2.84 -21.29
CA ILE A 334 15.71 -2.92 -22.76
C ILE A 334 17.05 -2.42 -23.29
N GLN A 335 17.49 -1.23 -22.86
CA GLN A 335 18.77 -0.63 -23.27
C GLN A 335 19.95 -1.54 -22.95
N GLN A 336 20.03 -2.10 -21.75
CA GLN A 336 21.09 -3.05 -21.36
C GLN A 336 21.09 -4.33 -22.24
N ARG A 337 19.92 -4.83 -22.66
CA ARG A 337 19.83 -5.98 -23.56
C ARG A 337 20.28 -5.60 -24.97
N GLU A 338 19.86 -4.45 -25.49
CA GLU A 338 20.32 -3.94 -26.79
C GLU A 338 21.83 -3.67 -26.82
N GLU A 339 22.41 -3.10 -25.76
CA GLU A 339 23.86 -2.88 -25.65
C GLU A 339 24.61 -4.21 -25.63
N GLN A 340 24.12 -5.21 -24.89
CA GLN A 340 24.70 -6.55 -24.85
C GLN A 340 24.57 -7.27 -26.21
N GLU A 341 23.45 -7.11 -26.91
CA GLU A 341 23.25 -7.66 -28.26
C GLU A 341 24.07 -6.93 -29.33
N ARG A 342 24.35 -5.63 -29.17
CA ARG A 342 25.31 -4.90 -30.02
C ARG A 342 26.75 -5.35 -29.75
N PHE A 343 27.11 -5.63 -28.50
CA PHE A 343 28.47 -6.07 -28.13
C PHE A 343 28.76 -7.52 -28.54
N TYR A 344 27.88 -8.46 -28.18
CA TYR A 344 28.06 -9.90 -28.45
C TYR A 344 27.37 -10.36 -29.74
N GLY A 345 26.19 -9.83 -30.06
CA GLY A 345 25.35 -10.29 -31.17
C GLY A 345 25.93 -9.96 -32.54
N THR A 346 26.74 -8.91 -32.71
CA THR A 346 27.51 -8.69 -33.95
C THR A 346 28.48 -9.84 -34.23
N SER A 347 29.04 -10.49 -33.20
CA SER A 347 29.86 -11.69 -33.38
C SER A 347 29.05 -12.93 -33.75
N ALA A 348 27.74 -12.97 -33.47
CA ALA A 348 26.85 -14.07 -33.84
C ALA A 348 26.24 -13.86 -35.24
N TYR A 349 25.77 -12.65 -35.56
CA TYR A 349 25.18 -12.33 -36.87
C TYR A 349 26.19 -12.45 -38.01
N LEU A 350 27.44 -12.00 -37.82
CA LEU A 350 28.51 -12.24 -38.79
C LEU A 350 28.83 -13.73 -38.95
N GLN A 351 28.65 -14.54 -37.90
CA GLN A 351 28.90 -15.97 -37.94
C GLN A 351 27.78 -16.71 -38.70
N ASP A 352 26.51 -16.34 -38.52
CA ASP A 352 25.41 -16.91 -39.29
C ASP A 352 25.54 -16.58 -40.79
N TYR A 353 25.84 -15.32 -41.13
CA TYR A 353 26.07 -14.89 -42.52
C TYR A 353 27.25 -15.64 -43.18
N LEU A 354 28.35 -15.85 -42.45
CA LEU A 354 29.51 -16.60 -42.93
C LEU A 354 29.30 -18.12 -42.98
N THR A 355 28.33 -18.66 -42.23
CA THR A 355 28.01 -20.09 -42.22
C THR A 355 26.98 -20.45 -43.29
N GLN A 356 25.99 -19.58 -43.51
CA GLN A 356 24.94 -19.74 -44.52
C GLN A 356 25.40 -19.35 -45.94
N GLY A 357 26.45 -18.52 -46.07
CA GLY A 357 27.03 -18.07 -47.35
C GLY A 357 27.71 -19.14 -48.23
N ARG A 358 27.31 -20.41 -48.11
CA ARG A 358 27.75 -21.53 -48.98
C ARG A 358 26.61 -22.32 -49.62
N GLU A 359 25.36 -22.02 -49.35
CA GLU A 359 24.23 -22.61 -50.09
C GLU A 359 23.69 -21.63 -51.14
N SER A 360 23.47 -22.14 -52.35
CA SER A 360 23.05 -21.35 -53.51
C SER A 360 21.57 -20.93 -53.37
N PRO A 361 21.18 -19.70 -53.75
CA PRO A 361 19.81 -19.22 -53.55
C PRO A 361 18.80 -19.92 -54.46
N HIS A 362 18.20 -21.00 -53.96
CA HIS A 362 16.95 -21.51 -54.51
C HIS A 362 15.81 -20.54 -54.20
N THR A 363 15.01 -20.22 -55.22
CA THR A 363 13.94 -19.22 -55.18
C THR A 363 12.84 -19.57 -54.18
N PRO A 364 12.47 -18.69 -53.24
CA PRO A 364 11.31 -18.90 -52.38
C PRO A 364 10.01 -18.68 -53.17
N GLY A 365 9.11 -19.65 -53.13
CA GLY A 365 7.73 -19.48 -53.61
C GLY A 365 6.81 -18.99 -52.49
N THR A 366 5.93 -18.04 -52.78
CA THR A 366 4.72 -17.75 -51.98
C THR A 366 3.84 -19.00 -51.88
N PRO A 367 3.16 -19.26 -50.75
CA PRO A 367 2.23 -18.35 -50.04
C PRO A 367 2.66 -18.06 -48.58
N GLY A 368 1.97 -17.29 -47.75
CA GLY A 368 0.72 -16.54 -47.83
C GLY A 368 0.16 -16.28 -46.41
N SER A 369 -0.75 -15.30 -46.29
CA SER A 369 -1.62 -14.95 -45.13
C SER A 369 -1.87 -16.07 -44.08
N GLU A 370 -1.92 -15.85 -42.76
CA GLU A 370 -2.20 -14.63 -41.96
C GLU A 370 -1.39 -14.57 -40.64
N VAL A 371 -1.31 -13.40 -39.98
CA VAL A 371 -0.79 -13.25 -38.61
C VAL A 371 -1.90 -12.73 -37.69
N SER A 372 -2.36 -13.56 -36.76
CA SER A 372 -3.39 -13.20 -35.78
C SER A 372 -2.75 -12.77 -34.44
N PHE A 373 -3.12 -11.58 -33.95
CA PHE A 373 -2.67 -11.06 -32.65
C PHE A 373 -3.62 -11.49 -31.53
N PRO A 374 -3.13 -12.11 -30.43
CA PRO A 374 -3.95 -12.37 -29.26
C PRO A 374 -4.26 -11.07 -28.51
N ARG A 375 -5.51 -10.60 -28.60
CA ARG A 375 -6.08 -9.72 -27.58
C ARG A 375 -6.41 -10.55 -26.34
N ASN A 376 -5.98 -10.10 -25.17
CA ASN A 376 -6.63 -10.41 -23.90
C ASN A 376 -6.86 -9.10 -23.13
N PHE A 377 -7.93 -9.09 -22.33
CA PHE A 377 -8.24 -8.07 -21.33
C PHE A 377 -7.59 -8.41 -19.98
#